data_AF-A0A7Y0ZCA6-F1
#
_entry.id   AF-A0A7Y0ZCA6-F1
#
_cell.length_a   1.000
_cell.length_b   1.000
_cell.length_c   1.000
_cell.angle_alpha   90.00
_cell.angle_beta   90.00
_cell.angle_gamma   90.00
#
_symmetry.space_group_name_H-M   'P 1'
#
loop_
_entity.id
_entity.type
_entity.pdbx_description
1 polymer ?
#
loop_
_entity_poly.entity_id
_entity_poly.type
_entity_poly.pdbx_seq_one_letter_code
_entity_poly.pdbx_strand_id
1 'polypeptide(L)' 'MTDRKTADKTPDPVSSEDAQKGNVEATKGQTLEPANPKTETIDKVVTPTSIKDIERQTDAINEKLNNGR' A
#
# COMPACT_ATOMS: atom_id res chain seq x y z
N MET A 1 -39.47 23.71 32.85
CA MET A 1 -39.47 22.62 31.86
C MET A 1 -38.27 22.85 30.97
N THR A 2 -37.40 21.86 30.80
CA THR A 2 -36.14 22.01 30.06
C THR A 2 -36.42 22.04 28.56
N ASP A 3 -36.16 23.19 27.93
CA ASP A 3 -36.30 23.39 26.49
C ASP A 3 -35.29 22.50 25.75
N ARG A 4 -35.75 21.33 25.30
CA ARG A 4 -35.01 20.51 24.36
C ARG A 4 -35.06 21.20 23.01
N LYS A 5 -34.11 22.09 22.74
CA LYS A 5 -33.84 22.60 21.39
C LYS A 5 -33.55 21.39 20.50
N THR A 6 -34.50 21.00 19.67
CA THR A 6 -34.29 20.12 18.52
C THR A 6 -33.42 20.91 17.53
N ALA A 7 -32.12 20.91 17.79
CA ALA A 7 -31.14 21.39 16.83
C ALA A 7 -31.21 20.47 15.61
N ASP A 8 -31.41 21.08 14.44
CA ASP A 8 -31.22 20.41 13.17
C ASP A 8 -29.88 19.67 13.20
N LYS A 9 -29.90 18.37 12.87
CA LYS A 9 -28.73 17.49 12.90
C LYS A 9 -28.08 17.39 11.52
N THR A 10 -28.59 18.13 10.53
CA THR A 10 -28.03 18.17 9.19
C THR A 10 -26.66 18.85 9.24
N PRO A 11 -25.57 18.14 8.86
CA PRO A 11 -24.25 18.74 8.79
C PRO A 11 -24.20 19.78 7.66
N ASP A 12 -23.49 20.87 7.87
CA ASP A 12 -23.22 21.83 6.80
C ASP A 12 -22.37 21.17 5.70
N PRO A 13 -22.67 21.44 4.41
CA PRO A 13 -21.85 20.91 3.32
C PRO A 13 -20.44 21.47 3.41
N VAL A 14 -19.46 20.57 3.42
CA VAL A 14 -18.03 20.89 3.50
C VAL A 14 -17.41 20.72 2.11
N SER A 15 -16.62 21.71 1.68
CA SER A 15 -15.83 21.64 0.45
C SER A 15 -14.77 20.52 0.56
N SER A 16 -14.45 19.86 -0.56
CA SER A 16 -13.35 18.88 -0.59
C SER A 16 -12.03 19.48 -0.13
N GLU A 17 -11.78 20.76 -0.44
CA GLU A 17 -10.58 21.47 0.02
C GLU A 17 -10.56 21.58 1.55
N ASP A 18 -11.70 21.90 2.18
CA ASP A 18 -11.79 22.04 3.63
C ASP A 18 -11.81 20.69 4.36
N ALA A 19 -12.37 19.65 3.73
CA ALA A 19 -12.31 18.28 4.24
C ALA A 19 -10.88 17.72 4.28
N GLN A 20 -10.03 18.13 3.33
CA GLN A 20 -8.65 17.66 3.19
C GLN A 20 -7.65 18.40 4.09
N LYS A 21 -8.01 19.57 4.61
CA LYS A 21 -7.13 20.37 5.50
C LYS A 21 -6.83 19.67 6.82
N GLY A 22 -7.55 18.60 7.16
CA GLY A 22 -7.32 17.81 8.37
C GLY A 22 -7.56 18.62 9.64
N ASN A 23 -7.51 17.96 10.80
CA ASN A 23 -7.46 18.69 12.05
C ASN A 23 -6.06 19.32 12.16
N VAL A 24 -5.98 20.65 12.22
CA VAL A 24 -4.71 21.40 12.36
C VAL A 24 -3.93 20.97 13.62
N GLU A 25 -4.62 20.33 14.58
CA GLU A 25 -4.04 19.76 15.79
C GLU A 25 -3.30 18.41 15.57
N ALA A 26 -3.50 17.74 14.43
CA ALA A 26 -2.98 16.38 14.20
C ALA A 26 -1.55 16.31 13.63
N THR A 27 -0.87 17.43 13.37
CA THR A 27 0.35 17.39 12.52
C THR A 27 1.47 18.34 12.95
N LYS A 28 1.82 18.37 14.24
CA LYS A 28 3.18 18.73 14.66
C LYS A 28 3.83 17.55 15.36
N GLY A 29 4.43 16.66 14.57
CA GLY A 29 5.28 15.58 15.08
C GLY A 29 4.96 14.17 14.57
N GLN A 30 3.82 13.95 13.91
CA GLN A 30 3.54 12.68 13.24
C GLN A 30 4.07 12.70 11.82
N THR A 31 5.37 12.46 11.69
CA THR A 31 5.95 12.08 10.39
C THR A 31 5.43 10.68 10.08
N LEU A 32 4.88 10.47 8.88
CA LEU A 32 4.50 9.14 8.43
C LEU A 32 5.73 8.24 8.47
N GLU A 33 5.58 7.01 8.97
CA GLU A 33 6.66 6.03 8.91
C GLU A 33 7.08 5.80 7.45
N PRO A 34 8.39 5.64 7.18
CA PRO A 34 8.85 5.32 5.84
C PRO A 34 8.20 4.02 5.34
N ALA A 35 7.87 4.00 4.05
CA ALA A 35 7.23 2.85 3.43
C ALA A 35 8.08 1.58 3.63
N ASN A 36 7.41 0.45 3.87
CA ASN A 36 8.09 -0.82 4.02
C ASN A 36 8.80 -1.21 2.71
N PRO A 37 10.15 -1.34 2.68
CA PRO A 37 10.87 -1.66 1.46
C PRO A 37 10.54 -3.07 0.93
N LYS A 38 9.97 -3.96 1.76
CA LYS A 38 9.51 -5.29 1.32
C LYS A 38 8.22 -5.25 0.50
N THR A 39 7.47 -4.16 0.57
CA THR A 39 6.23 -3.96 -0.21
C THR A 39 6.43 -3.00 -1.38
N GLU A 40 7.66 -2.51 -1.58
CA GLU A 40 8.01 -1.79 -2.78
C GLU A 40 7.72 -2.71 -3.97
N THR A 41 6.81 -2.27 -4.83
CA THR A 41 6.47 -2.99 -6.05
C THR A 41 7.68 -2.85 -6.96
N ILE A 42 8.67 -3.72 -6.77
CA ILE A 42 9.78 -3.83 -7.72
C ILE A 42 9.11 -4.34 -9.00
N ASP A 43 8.79 -3.42 -9.91
CA ASP A 43 8.54 -3.76 -11.30
C ASP A 43 9.85 -4.33 -11.83
N LYS A 44 10.07 -5.62 -11.57
CA LYS A 44 11.27 -6.32 -12.00
C LYS A 44 11.16 -6.34 -13.51
N VAL A 45 11.87 -5.42 -14.16
CA VAL A 45 12.05 -5.42 -15.61
C VAL A 45 12.52 -6.81 -15.98
N VAL A 46 11.61 -7.59 -16.58
CA VAL A 46 11.92 -8.94 -17.01
C VAL A 46 12.84 -8.80 -18.21
N THR A 47 14.14 -8.91 -17.95
CA THR A 47 15.17 -8.86 -18.99
C THR A 47 15.30 -10.23 -19.64
N PRO A 48 15.69 -10.32 -20.93
CA PRO A 48 15.99 -11.60 -21.57
C PRO A 48 16.99 -12.48 -20.79
N THR A 49 17.93 -11.85 -20.07
CA THR A 49 18.87 -12.56 -19.18
C THR A 49 18.15 -13.17 -17.98
N SER A 50 17.30 -12.40 -17.29
CA SER A 50 16.55 -12.90 -16.13
C SER A 50 15.63 -14.09 -16.47
N ILE A 51 15.04 -14.11 -17.68
CA ILE A 51 14.25 -15.24 -18.17
C ILE A 51 15.13 -16.49 -18.33
N LYS A 52 16.28 -16.37 -19.03
CA LYS A 52 17.20 -17.49 -19.24
C LYS A 52 17.81 -18.03 -17.95
N ASP A 53 17.99 -17.18 -16.95
CA ASP A 53 18.49 -17.60 -15.64
C ASP A 53 17.45 -18.42 -14.88
N ILE A 54 16.17 -18.08 -15.00
CA ILE A 54 15.07 -18.88 -14.45
C ILE A 54 14.96 -20.22 -15.18
N GLU A 55 15.01 -20.23 -16.52
CA GLU A 55 14.97 -21.45 -17.33
C GLU A 55 16.09 -22.42 -16.92
N ARG A 56 17.33 -21.94 -16.80
CA ARG A 56 18.47 -22.76 -16.33
C ARG A 56 18.28 -23.32 -14.92
N GLN A 57 17.70 -22.54 -14.00
CA GLN A 57 17.40 -23.02 -12.65
C GLN A 57 16.34 -24.12 -12.69
N THR A 58 15.30 -23.94 -13.49
CA THR A 58 14.24 -24.94 -13.67
C THR A 58 14.78 -26.22 -14.28
N ASP A 59 15.62 -26.14 -15.31
CA ASP A 59 16.25 -27.30 -15.95
C ASP A 59 17.13 -28.08 -14.96
N ALA A 60 17.96 -27.38 -14.17
CA ALA A 60 18.81 -28.01 -13.16
C ALA A 60 18.01 -28.71 -12.04
N ILE A 61 16.84 -28.16 -11.68
CA ILE A 61 15.93 -28.80 -10.72
C ILE A 61 15.33 -30.07 -11.32
N ASN A 62 14.84 -30.00 -12.57
CA ASN A 62 14.26 -31.15 -13.25
C ASN A 62 15.27 -32.26 -13.48
N GLU A 63 16.51 -31.93 -13.85
CA GLU A 63 17.60 -32.89 -13.99
C GLU A 63 17.87 -33.61 -12.67
N LYS A 64 17.96 -32.89 -11.55
CA LYS A 64 18.14 -33.50 -10.22
C LYS A 64 17.00 -34.42 -9.83
N LEU A 65 15.75 -34.04 -10.13
CA LEU A 65 14.57 -34.85 -9.83
C LEU A 65 14.48 -36.11 -10.70
N ASN A 66 14.96 -36.04 -11.95
CA ASN A 66 14.94 -37.15 -12.88
C ASN A 66 16.13 -38.11 -12.69
N ASN A 67 17.31 -37.59 -12.35
CA ASN A 67 18.53 -38.37 -12.14
C ASN A 67 18.66 -38.90 -10.70
N GLY A 68 17.82 -38.45 -9.77
CA GLY A 68 17.77 -38.94 -8.38
C GLY A 68 16.91 -40.18 -8.16
N ARG A 69 16.72 -41.01 -9.19
CA ARG A 69 15.94 -42.26 -9.14
C ARG A 69 16.84 -43.49 -9.11
#